data_AF-A0A9P5XW38-F1
#
_entry.id   AF-A0A9P5XW38-F1
#
_cell.length_a   1.000
_cell.length_b   1.000
_cell.length_c   1.000
_cell.angle_alpha   90.00
_cell.angle_beta   90.00
_cell.angle_gamma   90.00
#
_symmetry.space_group_name_H-M   'P 1'
#
loop_
_entity.id
_entity.type
_entity.pdbx_description
1 polymer ?
#
loop_
_entity_poly.entity_id
_entity_poly.type
_entity_poly.pdbx_seq_one_letter_code
_entity_poly.pdbx_strand_id
1 'polypeptide(L)'
;PLEGLAVSLGSLRLDTVADFTGHPTFEWRHWGCTTPEVIGHMKSLHRRSSDLDGYHDLRHEDKMKIDRVWQDGHVAGEDTPDSTRGSCSSLNSREKPAEKILTT
;
A
#
# COMPACT_ATOMS: atom_id res chain seq x y z
N PRO A 1 -6.59 -1.92 7.72
CA PRO A 1 -5.12 -1.77 7.71
C PRO A 1 -4.46 -2.50 8.89
N LEU A 2 -3.42 -3.30 8.63
CA LEU A 2 -2.64 -3.98 9.66
C LEU A 2 -1.70 -2.97 10.34
N GLU A 3 -2.25 -2.03 11.10
CA GLU A 3 -1.49 -0.95 11.74
C GLU A 3 -0.65 -1.53 12.89
N GLY A 4 0.68 -1.45 12.76
CA GLY A 4 1.63 -1.80 13.82
C GLY A 4 1.99 -3.29 13.96
N LEU A 5 1.51 -4.15 13.05
CA LEU A 5 1.96 -5.54 13.00
C LEU A 5 3.33 -5.62 12.32
N ALA A 6 4.29 -6.27 12.98
CA ALA A 6 5.61 -6.48 12.40
C ALA A 6 5.52 -7.47 11.23
N VAL A 7 6.18 -7.14 10.12
CA VAL A 7 6.34 -8.05 8.98
C VAL A 7 7.10 -9.28 9.45
N SER A 8 6.50 -10.46 9.32
CA SER A 8 7.14 -11.72 9.70
C SER A 8 8.35 -12.01 8.81
N LEU A 9 9.41 -12.57 9.38
CA LEU A 9 10.61 -12.98 8.63
C LEU A 9 10.21 -14.07 7.61
N GLY A 10 10.49 -13.83 6.33
CA GLY A 10 10.10 -14.72 5.24
C GLY A 10 8.79 -14.33 4.53
N SER A 11 8.09 -13.28 4.99
CA SER A 11 6.93 -12.73 4.30
C SER A 11 7.34 -11.69 3.24
N LEU A 12 6.58 -11.63 2.14
CA LEU A 12 6.77 -10.64 1.08
C LEU A 12 6.44 -9.23 1.61
N ARG A 13 7.37 -8.30 1.42
CA ARG A 13 7.24 -6.88 1.77
C ARG A 13 7.65 -6.02 0.59
N LEU A 14 7.08 -4.83 0.54
CA LEU A 14 7.44 -3.81 -0.44
C LEU A 14 8.07 -2.64 0.30
N ASP A 15 9.25 -2.22 -0.14
CA ASP A 15 9.86 -0.97 0.30
C ASP A 15 9.71 0.12 -0.75
N THR A 16 9.68 1.36 -0.29
CA THR A 16 9.77 2.54 -1.14
C THR A 16 10.83 3.45 -0.57
N VAL A 17 11.76 3.87 -1.43
CA VAL A 17 12.79 4.83 -1.09
C VAL A 17 12.20 6.23 -1.19
N ALA A 18 12.20 6.95 -0.08
CA ALA A 18 11.79 8.35 -0.02
C ALA A 18 12.91 9.19 0.58
N ASP A 19 13.24 10.31 -0.05
CA ASP A 19 14.20 11.27 0.49
C ASP A 19 13.53 12.15 1.55
N PHE A 20 13.94 11.98 2.81
CA PHE A 20 13.53 12.84 3.90
C PHE A 20 14.72 13.66 4.38
N THR A 21 14.66 14.97 4.17
CA THR A 21 15.70 15.92 4.62
C THR A 21 17.11 15.57 4.09
N GLY A 22 17.20 15.13 2.83
CA GLY A 22 18.47 14.76 2.19
C GLY A 22 19.05 13.41 2.62
N HIS A 23 18.29 12.62 3.38
CA HIS A 23 18.62 11.24 3.70
C HIS A 23 17.63 10.29 3.03
N PRO A 24 18.10 9.27 2.29
CA PRO A 24 17.22 8.24 1.76
C PRO A 24 16.67 7.44 2.95
N THR A 25 15.36 7.45 3.09
CA THR A 25 14.62 6.68 4.08
C THR A 25 13.83 5.58 3.38
N PHE A 26 13.75 4.42 4.03
CA PHE A 26 13.00 3.27 3.52
C PHE A 26 11.68 3.17 4.27
N GLU A 27 10.58 3.27 3.55
CA GLU A 27 9.26 2.99 4.10
C GLU A 27 8.87 1.56 3.77
N TRP A 28 8.71 0.73 4.80
CA TRP A 28 8.34 -0.68 4.66
C TRP A 28 6.83 -0.84 4.72
N ARG A 29 6.26 -1.53 3.73
CA ARG A 29 4.84 -1.88 3.68
C ARG A 29 4.64 -3.38 3.50
N HIS A 30 3.54 -3.89 4.06
CA HIS A 30 3.09 -5.25 3.79
C HIS A 30 2.65 -5.36 2.33
N TRP A 31 2.95 -6.49 1.69
CA TRP A 31 2.49 -6.75 0.33
C TRP A 31 0.97 -6.57 0.17
N GLY A 32 0.18 -7.11 1.10
CA GLY A 32 -1.29 -6.98 1.11
C GLY A 32 -1.83 -5.58 1.42
N CYS A 33 -0.99 -4.65 1.88
CA CYS A 33 -1.35 -3.25 2.08
C CYS A 33 -0.94 -2.36 0.89
N THR A 34 -0.41 -2.96 -0.19
CA THR A 34 -0.01 -2.21 -1.39
C THR A 34 -1.25 -1.78 -2.17
N THR A 35 -1.42 -0.49 -2.38
CA THR A 35 -2.56 0.08 -3.12
C THR A 35 -2.30 0.07 -4.64
N PRO A 36 -3.34 0.07 -5.48
CA PRO A 36 -3.19 0.17 -6.93
C PRO A 36 -2.44 1.44 -7.37
N GLU A 37 -2.55 2.52 -6.60
CA GLU A 37 -1.83 3.78 -6.86
C GLU A 37 -0.31 3.61 -6.74
N VAL A 38 0.14 2.85 -5.73
CA VAL A 38 1.57 2.55 -5.55
C VAL A 38 2.08 1.73 -6.73
N ILE A 39 1.32 0.72 -7.16
CA ILE A 39 1.67 -0.09 -8.34
C ILE A 39 1.70 0.77 -9.61
N GLY A 40 0.75 1.70 -9.76
CA GLY A 40 0.72 2.65 -10.87
C GLY A 40 1.98 3.53 -10.93
N HIS A 41 2.44 4.02 -9.78
CA HIS A 41 3.70 4.78 -9.68
C HIS A 41 4.90 3.88 -9.97
N MET A 42 4.95 2.67 -9.41
CA MET A 42 6.04 1.73 -9.71
C MET A 42 6.12 1.40 -11.19
N LYS A 43 4.99 1.25 -11.89
CA LYS A 43 4.93 1.02 -13.35
C LYS A 43 5.36 2.24 -14.18
N SER A 44 5.25 3.45 -13.64
CA SER A 44 5.75 4.64 -14.34
C SER A 44 7.27 4.76 -14.23
N LEU A 45 7.86 4.28 -13.13
CA LEU A 45 9.30 4.25 -12.89
C LEU A 45 9.98 3.04 -13.54
N HIS A 46 9.33 1.87 -13.49
CA HIS A 46 9.85 0.61 -13.99
C HIS A 46 8.90 0.03 -15.05
N ARG A 47 9.42 -0.23 -16.24
CA ARG A 47 8.58 -0.71 -17.35
C ARG A 47 8.28 -2.21 -17.23
N ARG A 48 9.17 -2.97 -16.59
CA ARG A 48 9.03 -4.42 -16.37
C ARG A 48 9.12 -4.76 -14.89
N SER A 49 8.43 -5.82 -14.49
CA SER A 49 8.51 -6.44 -13.16
C SER A 49 9.94 -6.88 -12.81
N SER A 50 10.71 -7.31 -13.81
CA SER A 50 12.13 -7.69 -13.66
C SER A 50 13.06 -6.53 -13.31
N ASP A 51 12.64 -5.29 -13.55
CA ASP A 51 13.46 -4.10 -13.28
C ASP A 51 13.34 -3.66 -11.81
N LEU A 52 12.51 -4.35 -11.01
CA LEU A 52 12.39 -4.11 -9.58
C LEU A 52 13.63 -4.62 -8.84
N ASP A 53 14.08 -3.81 -7.89
CA ASP A 53 15.18 -4.18 -7.02
C ASP A 53 14.80 -5.41 -6.17
N GLY A 54 15.73 -6.36 -6.03
CA GLY A 54 15.50 -7.62 -5.32
C GLY A 54 14.59 -8.64 -6.03
N TYR A 55 14.06 -8.38 -7.23
CA TYR A 55 13.20 -9.35 -7.95
C TYR A 55 13.89 -10.70 -8.18
N HIS A 56 15.21 -10.71 -8.41
CA HIS A 56 15.99 -11.91 -8.67
C HIS A 56 16.16 -12.82 -7.43
N ASP A 57 16.17 -12.26 -6.23
CA ASP A 57 16.32 -12.99 -4.96
C ASP A 57 15.01 -13.60 -4.44
N LEU A 58 13.86 -13.20 -5.01
CA LEU A 58 12.56 -13.75 -4.61
C LEU A 58 12.38 -15.21 -5.04
N ARG A 59 11.48 -15.93 -4.34
CA ARG A 59 11.05 -17.27 -4.73
C ARG A 59 10.24 -17.21 -6.03
N HIS A 60 10.22 -18.32 -6.77
CA HIS A 60 9.53 -18.39 -8.06
C HIS A 60 8.02 -18.11 -7.93
N GLU A 61 7.40 -18.54 -6.82
CA GLU A 61 6.00 -18.25 -6.50
C GLU A 61 5.72 -16.75 -6.33
N ASP A 62 6.61 -16.03 -5.65
CA ASP A 62 6.46 -14.58 -5.39
C ASP A 62 6.70 -13.78 -6.68
N LYS A 63 7.64 -14.21 -7.53
CA LYS A 63 7.85 -13.62 -8.86
C LYS A 63 6.58 -13.67 -9.71
N MET A 64 5.93 -14.83 -9.79
CA MET A 64 4.68 -15.00 -10.53
C MET A 64 3.56 -14.09 -10.00
N LYS A 65 3.50 -13.85 -8.69
CA LYS A 65 2.56 -12.89 -8.10
C LYS A 65 2.84 -11.47 -8.57
N ILE A 66 4.11 -11.04 -8.54
CA ILE A 66 4.51 -9.70 -8.99
C ILE A 66 4.20 -9.51 -10.49
N ASP A 67 4.46 -10.51 -11.32
CA ASP A 67 4.14 -10.46 -12.75
C ASP A 67 2.63 -10.30 -13.01
N ARG A 68 1.79 -11.03 -12.25
CA ARG A 68 0.34 -10.87 -12.31
C ARG A 68 -0.09 -9.46 -11.92
N VAL A 69 0.44 -8.93 -10.82
CA VAL A 69 0.15 -7.55 -10.37
C VAL A 69 0.60 -6.52 -11.40
N TRP A 70 1.70 -6.76 -12.10
CA TRP A 70 2.19 -5.87 -13.16
C TRP A 70 1.25 -5.82 -14.36
N GLN A 71 0.65 -6.96 -14.72
CA GLN A 71 -0.34 -7.06 -15.79
C GLN A 71 -1.68 -6.44 -15.38
N ASP A 72 -2.15 -6.77 -14.19
CA ASP A 72 -3.49 -6.42 -13.68
C ASP A 72 -3.56 -4.99 -13.12
N GLY A 73 -2.42 -4.42 -12.74
CA GLY A 73 -2.30 -3.06 -12.20
C GLY A 73 -2.81 -2.90 -10.76
N HIS A 74 -3.18 -3.98 -10.09
CA HIS A 74 -3.59 -4.00 -8.69
C HIS A 74 -3.20 -5.32 -8.02
N VAL A 75 -3.09 -5.33 -6.68
CA VAL A 75 -2.88 -6.57 -5.93
C VAL A 75 -4.16 -7.40 -5.99
N ALA A 76 -4.04 -8.70 -6.21
CA ALA A 76 -5.18 -9.61 -6.17
C ALA A 76 -5.93 -9.44 -4.84
N GLY A 77 -7.27 -9.35 -4.92
CA GLY A 77 -8.11 -9.16 -3.73
C GLY A 77 -7.97 -10.27 -2.67
N GLU A 78 -7.41 -11.42 -3.03
CA GLU A 78 -7.10 -12.54 -2.13
C GLU A 78 -5.89 -12.26 -1.21
N ASP A 79 -4.90 -11.48 -1.67
CA ASP A 79 -3.78 -11.03 -0.85
C ASP A 79 -4.09 -9.69 -0.12
N THR A 80 -5.25 -9.06 -0.39
CA THR A 80 -5.70 -7.83 0.29
C THR A 80 -6.54 -8.19 1.53
N PRO A 81 -6.18 -7.77 2.75
CA PRO A 81 -6.99 -8.02 3.92
C PRO A 81 -8.35 -7.32 3.79
N ASP A 82 -9.43 -8.01 4.17
CA ASP A 82 -10.84 -7.58 4.07
C ASP A 82 -11.09 -6.16 4.65
N SER A 83 -10.25 -5.71 5.59
CA SER A 83 -10.29 -4.37 6.18
C SER A 83 -10.08 -3.20 5.20
N THR A 84 -9.66 -3.44 3.95
CA THR A 84 -9.48 -2.40 2.92
C THR A 84 -10.65 -2.36 1.92
N ARG A 85 -11.57 -3.35 1.95
CA ARG A 85 -12.80 -3.34 1.12
C ARG A 85 -13.87 -2.38 1.63
N GLY A 86 -13.62 -1.67 2.73
CA GLY A 86 -14.57 -0.76 3.37
C GLY A 86 -14.05 0.66 3.55
N SER A 87 -13.87 1.42 2.47
CA SER A 87 -14.04 2.88 2.51
C SER A 87 -14.14 3.48 1.10
N CYS A 88 -15.28 3.26 0.44
CA CYS A 88 -15.72 4.16 -0.63
C CYS A 88 -17.21 4.52 -0.48
N SER A 89 -17.80 4.36 0.70
CA SER A 89 -19.15 4.87 0.97
C SER A 89 -19.31 5.21 2.45
N SER A 90 -19.84 6.42 2.69
CA SER A 90 -20.17 7.04 3.97
C SER A 90 -18.99 7.56 4.79
N LEU A 91 -18.79 8.89 4.77
CA LEU A 91 -18.83 9.77 5.95
C LEU A 91 -18.75 11.24 5.46
N ASN A 92 -19.83 11.73 4.83
CA ASN A 92 -20.06 13.18 4.69
C ASN A 92 -21.22 13.59 5.61
N SER A 93 -20.96 13.56 6.92
CA SER A 93 -21.78 14.22 7.93
C SER A 93 -20.88 14.72 9.06
N ARG A 94 -20.20 15.84 8.83
CA ARG A 94 -19.75 16.71 9.92
C ARG A 94 -20.93 17.62 10.28
N GLU A 95 -21.86 17.08 11.06
CA GLU A 95 -22.81 17.90 11.81
C GLU A 95 -22.02 18.75 12.81
N LYS A 96 -21.97 20.06 12.57
CA LYS A 96 -21.48 21.04 13.55
C LYS A 96 -22.57 21.20 14.62
N PRO A 97 -22.33 20.90 15.91
CA PRO A 97 -23.25 21.33 16.95
C PRO A 97 -23.15 22.86 17.08
N ALA A 98 -24.26 23.56 16.82
CA ALA A 98 -24.39 24.98 17.08
C ALA A 98 -24.38 25.21 18.60
N GLU A 99 -23.30 25.83 19.08
CA GLU A 99 -23.15 26.29 20.45
C GLU A 99 -24.25 27.32 20.77
N LYS A 100 -25.19 26.95 21.63
CA LYS A 100 -26.13 27.90 22.23
C LYS A 100 -25.38 28.72 23.28
N ILE A 101 -25.01 29.93 22.93
CA ILE A 101 -24.70 30.98 23.90
C ILE A 101 -25.97 31.34 24.67
N LEU A 102 -25.95 31.07 25.97
CA LEU A 102 -26.94 31.49 26.95
C LEU A 102 -26.68 32.96 27.29
N THR A 103 -27.52 33.88 26.82
CA THR A 103 -27.54 35.28 27.28
C THR A 103 -28.42 35.39 28.52
N THR A 104 -27.79 35.88 29.59
CA THR A 104 -28.39 36.39 30.84
C THR A 104 -29.13 37.71 30.59
#